data_AF-A0A968INS1-F1
#
_entry.id   AF-A0A968INS1-F1
#
_cell.length_a   1.000
_cell.length_b   1.000
_cell.length_c   1.000
_cell.angle_alpha   90.00
_cell.angle_beta   90.00
_cell.angle_gamma   90.00
#
_symmetry.space_group_name_H-M   'P 1'
#
loop_
_entity.id
_entity.type
_entity.pdbx_description
1 polymer ?
#
loop_
_entity_poly.entity_id
_entity_poly.type
_entity_poly.pdbx_seq_one_letter_code
_entity_poly.pdbx_strand_id
1 'polypeptide(L)'
;MSNFNESQQPIRVAHLQVQSDLDEVDRVLQWFEQFYAVLSESLWMQAKLVMVEGLTNAVRHAHENLPRSTPIDLEVRVSFRSTRDF
;
A
#
# COMPACT_ATOMS: atom_id res chain seq x y z
N MET A 1 12.25 -2.69 -35.55
CA MET A 1 11.67 -3.54 -34.49
C MET A 1 12.36 -3.17 -33.19
N SER A 2 11.78 -2.23 -32.43
CA SER A 2 12.31 -1.78 -31.15
C SER A 2 11.37 -2.29 -30.07
N ASN A 3 11.89 -3.13 -29.17
CA ASN A 3 11.13 -3.77 -28.11
C ASN A 3 10.65 -2.72 -27.10
N PHE A 4 9.36 -2.38 -27.14
CA PHE A 4 8.67 -1.66 -26.09
C PHE A 4 8.46 -2.58 -24.90
N ASN A 5 9.43 -2.65 -24.00
CA ASN A 5 9.22 -3.24 -22.67
C ASN A 5 10.25 -2.70 -21.66
N GLU A 6 10.27 -1.39 -21.43
CA GLU A 6 10.82 -0.88 -20.16
C GLU A 6 9.80 -1.20 -19.07
N SER A 7 9.90 -2.41 -18.50
CA SER A 7 9.23 -2.74 -17.26
C SER A 7 9.70 -1.74 -16.21
N GLN A 8 8.85 -0.79 -15.82
CA GLN A 8 9.14 0.16 -14.75
C GLN A 8 9.28 -0.63 -13.44
N GLN A 9 10.50 -1.04 -13.12
CA GLN A 9 10.80 -1.77 -11.90
C GLN A 9 10.55 -0.83 -10.71
N PRO A 10 9.76 -1.25 -9.71
CA PRO A 10 9.53 -0.43 -8.53
C PRO A 10 10.87 -0.19 -7.82
N ILE A 11 11.12 1.07 -7.44
CA ILE A 11 12.31 1.44 -6.65
C ILE A 11 12.22 0.90 -5.22
N ARG A 12 11.01 0.62 -4.76
CA ARG A 12 10.76 0.04 -3.45
C ARG A 12 9.47 -0.76 -3.46
N VAL A 13 9.54 -1.95 -2.87
CA VAL A 13 8.39 -2.80 -2.60
C VAL A 13 8.45 -3.22 -1.14
N ALA A 14 7.31 -3.16 -0.44
CA ALA A 14 7.19 -3.79 0.87
C ALA A 14 5.86 -4.51 0.98
N HIS A 15 5.87 -5.56 1.79
CA HIS A 15 4.69 -6.36 2.11
C HIS A 15 4.45 -6.36 3.62
N LEU A 16 3.18 -6.45 4.00
CA LEU A 16 2.74 -6.66 5.37
C LEU A 16 1.49 -7.55 5.34
N GLN A 17 1.45 -8.57 6.19
CA GLN A 17 0.22 -9.29 6.47
C GLN A 17 -0.27 -8.94 7.87
N VAL A 18 -1.54 -8.59 7.98
CA VAL A 18 -2.23 -8.31 9.24
C VAL A 18 -3.49 -9.18 9.35
N GLN A 19 -4.06 -9.22 10.55
CA GLN A 19 -5.34 -9.84 10.77
C GLN A 19 -6.48 -8.95 10.28
N SER A 20 -7.64 -9.55 10.02
CA SER A 20 -8.87 -8.84 9.69
C SER A 20 -9.50 -8.21 10.93
N ASP A 21 -8.77 -7.25 11.53
CA ASP A 21 -9.15 -6.52 12.73
C ASP A 21 -8.83 -5.03 12.56
N LEU A 22 -9.72 -4.15 13.06
CA LEU A 22 -9.51 -2.71 13.03
C LEU A 22 -8.40 -2.28 14.00
N ASP A 23 -8.08 -3.10 14.99
CA ASP A 23 -6.97 -2.85 15.92
C ASP A 23 -5.59 -2.94 15.23
N GLU A 24 -5.52 -3.48 14.00
CA GLU A 24 -4.27 -3.55 13.22
C GLU A 24 -3.95 -2.23 12.48
N VAL A 25 -4.81 -1.21 12.55
CA VAL A 25 -4.60 0.11 11.89
C VAL A 25 -3.26 0.73 12.30
N ASP A 26 -2.96 0.77 13.60
CA ASP A 26 -1.72 1.37 14.10
C ASP A 26 -0.47 0.65 13.58
N ARG A 27 -0.55 -0.68 13.46
CA ARG A 27 0.53 -1.51 12.92
C ARG A 27 0.74 -1.23 11.43
N VAL A 28 -0.34 -1.09 10.66
CA VAL A 28 -0.27 -0.72 9.23
C VAL A 28 0.34 0.66 9.06
N LEU A 29 -0.10 1.65 9.85
CA LEU A 29 0.45 3.01 9.77
C LEU A 29 1.92 3.06 10.19
N GLN A 30 2.30 2.38 11.29
CA GLN A 30 3.68 2.29 11.75
C GLN A 30 4.58 1.61 10.71
N TRP A 31 4.10 0.54 10.07
CA TRP A 31 4.82 -0.09 8.97
C TRP A 31 4.97 0.84 7.76
N PHE A 32 3.98 1.69 7.49
CA PHE A 32 3.99 2.62 6.36
C PHE A 32 4.96 3.81 6.55
N GLU A 33 5.33 4.16 7.79
CA GLU A 33 6.32 5.21 8.09
C GLU A 33 7.64 5.04 7.33
N GLN A 34 8.00 3.81 7.00
CA GLN A 34 9.20 3.50 6.23
C GLN A 34 9.26 4.23 4.87
N PHE A 35 8.13 4.63 4.29
CA PHE A 35 8.02 5.30 2.99
C PHE A 35 8.13 6.82 3.04
N TYR A 36 8.20 7.42 4.24
CA TYR A 36 8.23 8.88 4.39
C TYR A 36 9.37 9.54 3.61
N ALA A 37 10.55 8.92 3.60
CA ALA A 37 11.73 9.46 2.92
C ALA A 37 11.69 9.40 1.38
N VAL A 38 10.75 8.64 0.78
CA VAL A 38 10.70 8.42 -0.68
C VAL A 38 9.44 8.98 -1.34
N LEU A 39 8.50 9.49 -0.54
CA LEU A 39 7.25 10.10 -1.01
C LEU A 39 7.25 11.59 -0.66
N SER A 40 6.50 12.39 -1.43
CA SER A 40 6.19 13.75 -0.97
C SER A 40 5.25 13.68 0.23
N GLU A 41 5.31 14.66 1.13
CA GLU A 41 4.47 14.70 2.33
C GLU A 41 2.97 14.58 2.00
N SER A 42 2.50 15.27 0.95
CA SER A 42 1.10 15.20 0.52
C SER A 42 0.72 13.79 0.04
N LEU A 43 1.56 13.16 -0.78
CA LEU A 43 1.30 11.79 -1.27
C LEU A 43 1.37 10.78 -0.13
N TRP A 44 2.31 10.94 0.79
CA TRP A 44 2.44 10.12 1.99
C TRP A 44 1.20 10.21 2.88
N MET A 45 0.69 11.42 3.14
CA MET A 45 -0.55 11.62 3.90
C MET A 45 -1.77 11.01 3.21
N GLN A 46 -1.92 11.21 1.89
CA GLN A 46 -3.02 10.62 1.12
C GLN A 46 -2.94 9.09 1.12
N ALA A 47 -1.73 8.53 0.98
CA ALA A 47 -1.54 7.09 1.04
C ALA A 47 -1.91 6.53 2.42
N LYS A 48 -1.56 7.20 3.52
CA LYS A 48 -2.02 6.78 4.87
C LYS A 48 -3.55 6.71 4.95
N LEU A 49 -4.25 7.72 4.42
CA LEU A 49 -5.71 7.71 4.37
C LEU A 49 -6.26 6.50 3.58
N VAL A 50 -5.76 6.29 2.36
CA VAL A 50 -6.20 5.17 1.50
C VAL A 50 -5.91 3.82 2.15
N MET A 51 -4.79 3.68 2.87
CA MET A 51 -4.46 2.44 3.59
C MET A 51 -5.44 2.15 4.73
N VAL A 52 -5.82 3.18 5.49
CA VAL A 52 -6.81 3.04 6.57
C VAL A 52 -8.21 2.74 6.02
N GLU A 53 -8.63 3.45 4.97
CA GLU A 53 -9.92 3.17 4.31
C GLU A 53 -9.94 1.77 3.69
N GLY A 54 -8.86 1.38 3.01
CA GLY A 54 -8.72 0.06 2.40
C GLY A 54 -8.83 -1.06 3.44
N LEU A 55 -8.09 -0.96 4.54
CA LEU A 55 -8.17 -1.91 5.66
C LEU A 55 -9.58 -1.93 6.26
N THR A 56 -10.16 -0.76 6.53
CA THR A 56 -11.51 -0.64 7.10
C THR A 56 -12.56 -1.30 6.20
N ASN A 57 -12.47 -1.09 4.89
CA ASN A 57 -13.36 -1.70 3.92
C ASN A 57 -13.19 -3.21 3.86
N ALA A 58 -11.96 -3.70 3.91
CA ALA A 58 -11.70 -5.14 3.96
C ALA A 58 -12.30 -5.76 5.23
N VAL A 59 -12.02 -5.20 6.41
CA VAL A 59 -12.50 -5.74 7.69
C VAL A 59 -14.02 -5.66 7.82
N ARG A 60 -14.62 -4.50 7.51
CA ARG A 60 -16.06 -4.27 7.76
C ARG A 60 -16.98 -4.80 6.68
N HIS A 61 -16.50 -4.89 5.44
CA HIS A 61 -17.37 -5.20 4.30
C HIS A 61 -16.96 -6.48 3.61
N ALA A 62 -15.68 -6.64 3.23
CA ALA A 62 -15.25 -7.85 2.52
C ALA A 62 -15.21 -9.07 3.44
N HIS A 63 -14.78 -8.88 4.69
CA HIS A 63 -14.53 -9.94 5.67
C HIS A 63 -15.56 -9.94 6.82
N GLU A 64 -16.72 -9.29 6.65
CA GLU A 64 -17.75 -9.12 7.70
C GLU A 64 -18.11 -10.43 8.42
N ASN A 65 -18.15 -11.55 7.69
CA ASN A 65 -18.53 -12.86 8.20
C ASN A 65 -17.35 -13.85 8.33
N LEU A 66 -16.12 -13.37 8.22
CA LEU A 66 -14.92 -14.18 8.34
C LEU A 66 -14.30 -14.05 9.74
N PRO A 67 -13.53 -15.04 10.21
CA PRO A 67 -12.81 -14.93 11.47
C PRO A 67 -11.87 -13.72 11.48
N ARG A 68 -11.65 -13.09 12.64
CA ARG A 68 -10.65 -12.01 12.78
C ARG A 68 -9.23 -12.45 12.37
N SER A 69 -8.91 -13.73 12.54
CA SER A 69 -7.64 -14.31 12.10
C SER A 69 -7.49 -14.42 10.58
N THR A 70 -8.52 -14.06 9.80
CA THR A 70 -8.44 -14.02 8.33
C THR A 70 -7.35 -13.04 7.91
N PRO A 71 -6.36 -13.46 7.12
CA PRO A 71 -5.26 -12.60 6.74
C PRO A 71 -5.72 -11.52 5.75
N ILE A 72 -5.14 -10.33 5.87
CA ILE A 72 -5.18 -9.26 4.87
C ILE A 72 -3.73 -9.00 4.44
N ASP A 73 -3.45 -9.17 3.16
CA ASP A 73 -2.16 -8.88 2.55
C ASP A 73 -2.15 -7.44 2.02
N LEU A 74 -1.19 -6.64 2.50
CA LEU A 74 -0.91 -5.30 2.02
C LEU A 74 0.41 -5.29 1.26
N GLU A 75 0.42 -4.59 0.12
CA GLU A 75 1.61 -4.33 -0.68
C GLU A 75 1.68 -2.84 -1.05
N VAL A 76 2.86 -2.25 -0.90
CA VAL A 76 3.16 -0.92 -1.42
C VAL A 76 4.28 -1.04 -2.43
N ARG A 77 4.03 -0.55 -3.65
CA ARG A 77 5.02 -0.43 -4.72
C ARG A 77 5.22 1.04 -5.05
N VAL A 78 6.45 1.53 -4.86
CA VAL A 78 6.85 2.89 -5.24
C VAL A 78 7.60 2.81 -6.56
N SER A 79 7.22 3.65 -7.52
CA SER A 79 7.85 3.76 -8.84
C SER A 79 7.90 5.22 -9.26
N PHE A 80 8.99 5.63 -9.91
CA PHE A 80 9.02 6.93 -10.58
C PHE A 80 8.48 6.79 -12.00
N ARG A 81 7.56 7.68 -12.38
CA ARG A 81 7.29 7.93 -13.79
C ARG A 81 8.41 8.80 -14.33
N SER A 82 9.21 8.28 -15.26
CA SER A 82 10.08 9.13 -16.07
C SER A 82 9.21 9.86 -17.08
N THR A 83 9.09 11.18 -16.93
CA THR A 83 8.50 12.02 -17.97
C THR A 83 9.55 12.19 -19.06
N ARG A 84 9.56 11.28 -20.05
CA ARG A 84 10.24 11.51 -21.33
C ARG A 84 9.18 11.82 -22.37
N ASP A 85 8.65 13.02 -22.32
CA ASP A 85 7.90 13.62 -23.42
C ASP A 85 8.52 14.99 -23.69
N PHE A 86 9.45 15.05 -24.65
CA PHE A 86 9.80 16.25 -25.40
C PHE A 86 9.55 15.96 -26.87
#